data_AF-A0A7M3MML9-F1
#
_entry.id   AF-A0A7M3MML9-F1
#
_cell.length_a   1.000
_cell.length_b   1.000
_cell.length_c   1.000
_cell.angle_alpha   90.00
_cell.angle_beta   90.00
_cell.angle_gamma   90.00
#
_symmetry.space_group_name_H-M   'P 1'
#
loop_
_entity.id
_entity.type
_entity.pdbx_description
1 polymer ?
#
loop_
_entity_poly.entity_id
_entity_poly.type
_entity_poly.pdbx_seq_one_letter_code
_entity_poly.pdbx_strand_id
1 'polypeptide(L)'
;MLAIATIMAVSMLGIVPAAAAEDGSNPAIVREGNQWHLRDSLSGGPATTTFYYGRSLEDTQQMLCDWNGDGTQTPGVIRMTNDRPQWLLRNSNSGGPADYSFFYGRSDDTAVCGDWNGDGQQTPGIVRELDDGTYEWHLSYRLSGGSAGEIGVVFEFGQDQYPGDLPPASPVVGDWNGNGYDSVGIVQGHPDGEMQWQLRNATVAGEPDFDFVYYDRGVWGDHLEIHIPIVGDWNGDGQDGPGVIRGVDGANPQWLLRDEPSAGSADHVFRFGRHLDITLSWR
;
A
#
# COMPACT_ATOMS: atom_id res chain seq x y z
N MET A 1 -14.14 -20.90 -67.21
CA MET A 1 -13.97 -21.78 -66.03
C MET A 1 -12.90 -21.14 -65.16
N LEU A 2 -13.31 -20.60 -64.01
CA LEU A 2 -12.49 -19.80 -63.10
C LEU A 2 -11.68 -20.75 -62.21
N ALA A 3 -10.34 -20.65 -62.22
CA ALA A 3 -9.48 -21.42 -61.32
C ALA A 3 -9.24 -20.62 -60.04
N ILE A 4 -9.76 -21.13 -58.93
CA ILE A 4 -9.61 -20.58 -57.58
C ILE A 4 -8.17 -20.89 -57.10
N ALA A 5 -7.39 -19.85 -56.80
CA ALA A 5 -6.11 -19.99 -56.14
C ALA A 5 -6.34 -20.12 -54.63
N THR A 6 -6.05 -21.30 -54.07
CA THR A 6 -6.06 -21.53 -52.62
C THR A 6 -4.79 -20.93 -52.03
N ILE A 7 -4.92 -19.80 -51.33
CA ILE A 7 -3.85 -19.25 -50.49
C ILE A 7 -3.80 -20.10 -49.21
N MET A 8 -2.73 -20.87 -49.03
CA MET A 8 -2.44 -21.49 -47.73
C MET A 8 -1.90 -20.41 -46.79
N ALA A 9 -2.70 -20.01 -45.81
CA ALA A 9 -2.24 -19.20 -44.70
C ALA A 9 -1.38 -20.07 -43.78
N VAL A 10 -0.08 -19.78 -43.72
CA VAL A 10 0.81 -20.32 -42.69
C VAL A 10 0.53 -19.51 -41.43
N SER A 11 -0.17 -20.09 -40.45
CA SER A 11 -0.25 -19.50 -39.12
C SER A 11 1.11 -19.64 -38.45
N MET A 12 1.88 -18.56 -38.37
CA MET A 12 2.92 -18.49 -37.35
C MET A 12 2.20 -18.33 -36.00
N LEU A 13 2.14 -19.40 -35.21
CA LEU A 13 2.01 -19.25 -33.76
C LEU A 13 3.27 -18.52 -33.31
N GLY A 14 3.19 -17.19 -33.25
CA GLY A 14 4.12 -16.43 -32.42
C GLY A 14 3.89 -16.91 -31.00
N ILE A 15 4.93 -17.46 -30.37
CA ILE A 15 4.99 -17.51 -28.92
C ILE A 15 4.97 -16.04 -28.52
N VAL A 16 3.79 -15.55 -28.12
CA VAL A 16 3.73 -14.35 -27.29
C VAL A 16 4.55 -14.75 -26.06
N PRO A 17 5.65 -14.07 -25.74
CA PRO A 17 6.24 -14.28 -24.42
C PRO A 17 5.10 -14.02 -23.45
N ALA A 18 4.83 -14.97 -22.55
CA ALA A 18 4.06 -14.63 -21.37
C ALA A 18 4.74 -13.38 -20.81
N ALA A 19 3.98 -12.30 -20.59
CA ALA A 19 4.45 -11.25 -19.71
C ALA A 19 5.02 -11.97 -18.48
N ALA A 20 6.23 -11.59 -18.06
CA ALA A 20 6.73 -12.11 -16.80
C ALA A 20 5.61 -11.86 -15.79
N ALA A 21 5.17 -12.90 -15.08
CA ALA A 21 4.35 -12.67 -13.90
C ALA A 21 5.20 -11.72 -13.05
N GLU A 22 4.71 -10.49 -12.91
CA GLU A 22 5.29 -9.50 -12.04
C GLU A 22 5.28 -10.17 -10.65
N ASP A 23 6.44 -10.27 -9.99
CA ASP A 23 6.54 -10.94 -8.67
C ASP A 23 5.56 -10.25 -7.72
N GLY A 24 4.52 -10.94 -7.27
CA GLY A 24 3.44 -10.31 -6.48
C GLY A 24 3.95 -9.71 -5.17
N SER A 25 3.10 -8.90 -4.55
CA SER A 25 3.33 -8.33 -3.23
C SER A 25 3.51 -9.42 -2.17
N ASN A 26 4.49 -9.22 -1.30
CA ASN A 26 4.87 -10.14 -0.24
C ASN A 26 4.82 -9.48 1.14
N PRO A 27 4.76 -10.25 2.24
CA PRO A 27 4.66 -9.69 3.58
C PRO A 27 6.02 -9.17 4.07
N ALA A 28 5.98 -7.98 4.66
CA ALA A 28 7.07 -7.34 5.36
C ALA A 28 6.61 -6.91 6.76
N ILE A 29 7.55 -6.89 7.71
CA ILE A 29 7.31 -6.24 9.00
C ILE A 29 8.50 -5.37 9.43
N VAL A 30 8.22 -4.37 10.28
CA VAL A 30 9.23 -3.63 11.02
C VAL A 30 9.04 -3.90 12.51
N ARG A 31 10.04 -4.56 13.11
CA ARG A 31 10.09 -4.83 14.54
C ARG A 31 10.85 -3.73 15.26
N GLU A 32 10.36 -3.34 16.44
CA GLU A 32 11.02 -2.34 17.30
C GLU A 32 11.34 -1.03 16.54
N GLY A 33 10.50 -0.66 15.57
CA GLY A 33 10.57 0.60 14.82
C GLY A 33 11.69 0.73 13.79
N ASN A 34 12.69 -0.17 13.75
CA ASN A 34 13.77 -0.07 12.76
C ASN A 34 14.39 -1.41 12.30
N GLN A 35 13.85 -2.55 12.73
CA GLN A 35 14.32 -3.88 12.32
C GLN A 35 13.41 -4.42 11.22
N TRP A 36 13.87 -4.33 9.99
CA TRP A 36 13.11 -4.72 8.81
C TRP A 36 13.25 -6.21 8.57
N HIS A 37 12.13 -6.86 8.33
CA HIS A 37 12.02 -8.29 8.10
C HIS A 37 11.15 -8.50 6.86
N LEU A 38 11.79 -8.72 5.72
CA LEU A 38 11.13 -8.93 4.44
C LEU A 38 11.07 -10.42 4.12
N ARG A 39 9.99 -10.84 3.47
CA ARG A 39 9.82 -12.21 2.97
C ARG A 39 9.57 -12.16 1.47
N ASP A 40 10.20 -13.04 0.71
CA ASP A 40 10.12 -13.15 -0.76
C ASP A 40 9.07 -14.18 -1.22
N SER A 41 8.05 -14.39 -0.39
CA SER A 41 6.95 -15.29 -0.70
C SER A 41 5.73 -14.94 0.13
N LEU A 42 4.55 -15.01 -0.50
CA LEU A 42 3.25 -14.75 0.11
C LEU A 42 2.85 -15.87 1.06
N SER A 43 3.51 -15.95 2.21
CA SER A 43 3.35 -17.03 3.17
C SER A 43 3.87 -16.63 4.56
N GLY A 44 3.53 -17.43 5.56
CA GLY A 44 4.19 -17.35 6.87
C GLY A 44 5.59 -17.94 6.86
N GLY A 45 6.37 -17.71 7.92
CA GLY A 45 7.72 -18.27 8.08
C GLY A 45 8.76 -17.25 8.50
N PRO A 46 10.06 -17.61 8.52
CA PRO A 46 11.13 -16.66 8.78
C PRO A 46 11.25 -15.62 7.65
N ALA A 47 11.72 -14.42 7.97
CA ALA A 47 12.10 -13.45 6.95
C ALA A 47 13.28 -13.97 6.11
N THR A 48 13.30 -13.65 4.82
CA THR A 48 14.41 -13.97 3.92
C THR A 48 15.45 -12.87 3.86
N THR A 49 15.04 -11.62 4.07
CA THR A 49 15.93 -10.47 4.19
C THR A 49 15.69 -9.75 5.51
N THR A 50 16.76 -9.43 6.22
CA THR A 50 16.70 -8.65 7.47
C THR A 50 17.77 -7.58 7.52
N PHE A 51 17.41 -6.36 7.89
CA PHE A 51 18.34 -5.26 8.05
C PHE A 51 17.82 -4.22 9.06
N TYR A 52 18.69 -3.28 9.43
CA TYR A 52 18.33 -2.14 10.28
C TYR A 52 18.35 -0.87 9.45
N TYR A 53 17.26 -0.11 9.46
CA TYR A 53 17.21 1.22 8.83
C TYR A 53 16.25 2.12 9.60
N GLY A 54 16.60 3.40 9.73
CA GLY A 54 15.90 4.34 10.60
C GLY A 54 16.36 4.28 12.06
N ARG A 55 15.67 5.04 12.91
CA ARG A 55 15.90 5.16 14.35
C ARG A 55 14.65 4.73 15.08
N SER A 56 14.79 3.62 15.81
CA SER A 56 13.78 3.11 16.73
C SER A 56 13.25 4.23 17.63
N LEU A 57 11.92 4.33 17.75
CA LEU A 57 11.17 5.28 18.58
C LEU A 57 11.27 6.78 18.21
N GLU A 58 12.14 7.17 17.27
CA GLU A 58 12.19 8.55 16.73
C GLU A 58 11.41 8.69 15.42
N ASP A 59 11.32 7.61 14.65
CA ASP A 59 10.60 7.60 13.37
C ASP A 59 9.12 7.36 13.62
N THR A 60 8.28 8.19 13.02
CA THR A 60 6.82 8.20 13.20
C THR A 60 6.09 7.32 12.20
N GLN A 61 6.71 7.01 11.06
CA GLN A 61 6.13 6.14 10.05
C GLN A 61 7.22 5.42 9.24
N GLN A 62 6.90 4.21 8.79
CA GLN A 62 7.74 3.32 8.00
C GLN A 62 6.95 2.90 6.75
N MET A 63 7.63 2.79 5.61
CA MET A 63 7.02 2.38 4.35
C MET A 63 8.05 1.73 3.43
N LEU A 64 7.56 1.00 2.42
CA LEU A 64 8.35 0.41 1.33
C LEU A 64 7.77 0.94 0.03
N CYS A 65 8.61 1.56 -0.79
CA CYS A 65 8.23 2.04 -2.12
C CYS A 65 9.44 2.01 -3.06
N ASP A 66 9.18 1.94 -4.36
CA ASP A 66 10.19 1.99 -5.41
C ASP A 66 10.60 3.42 -5.71
N TRP A 67 11.44 3.98 -4.85
CA TRP A 67 11.87 5.38 -4.94
C TRP A 67 12.66 5.68 -6.22
N ASN A 68 13.31 4.71 -6.84
CA ASN A 68 14.19 4.93 -7.98
C ASN A 68 13.65 4.37 -9.31
N GLY A 69 12.48 3.73 -9.29
CA GLY A 69 11.82 3.19 -10.48
C GLY A 69 12.51 1.96 -11.06
N ASP A 70 13.15 1.13 -10.21
CA ASP A 70 13.85 -0.08 -10.64
C ASP A 70 13.05 -1.39 -10.47
N GLY A 71 11.80 -1.27 -10.01
CA GLY A 71 10.88 -2.37 -9.72
C GLY A 71 11.03 -2.98 -8.33
N THR A 72 11.96 -2.50 -7.50
CA THR A 72 12.16 -3.00 -6.13
C THR A 72 11.74 -1.98 -5.09
N GLN A 73 10.81 -2.36 -4.20
CA GLN A 73 10.45 -1.50 -3.09
C GLN A 73 11.51 -1.52 -2.00
N THR A 74 11.87 -0.32 -1.54
CA THR A 74 12.98 -0.10 -0.62
C THR A 74 12.58 0.86 0.52
N PRO A 75 13.28 0.84 1.67
CA PRO A 75 12.73 1.42 2.90
C PRO A 75 12.74 2.94 2.89
N GLY A 76 11.64 3.52 3.36
CA GLY A 76 11.52 4.92 3.74
C GLY A 76 11.06 5.05 5.19
N VAL A 77 11.55 6.08 5.88
CA VAL A 77 11.07 6.47 7.22
C VAL A 77 10.75 7.94 7.28
N ILE A 78 9.72 8.28 8.07
CA ILE A 78 9.37 9.66 8.42
C ILE A 78 9.88 9.93 9.82
N ARG A 79 10.67 10.99 9.98
CA ARG A 79 11.15 11.47 11.28
C ARG A 79 10.71 12.90 11.52
N MET A 80 10.12 13.15 12.69
CA MET A 80 9.77 14.50 13.11
C MET A 80 11.02 15.26 13.55
N THR A 81 11.41 16.29 12.78
CA THR A 81 12.55 17.16 13.09
C THR A 81 12.09 18.60 13.16
N ASN A 82 12.07 19.17 14.37
CA ASN A 82 11.50 20.50 14.66
C ASN A 82 10.04 20.62 14.18
N ASP A 83 9.19 19.66 14.58
CA ASP A 83 7.76 19.58 14.25
C ASP A 83 7.47 19.55 12.74
N ARG A 84 8.43 19.12 11.93
CA ARG A 84 8.26 18.91 10.49
C ARG A 84 8.61 17.48 10.10
N PRO A 85 7.80 16.81 9.27
CA PRO A 85 8.08 15.48 8.75
C PRO A 85 9.29 15.53 7.80
N GLN A 86 10.38 14.88 8.21
CA GLN A 86 11.54 14.63 7.38
C GLN A 86 11.43 13.24 6.77
N TRP A 87 11.41 13.18 5.44
CA TRP A 87 11.48 11.96 4.66
C TRP A 87 12.93 11.52 4.54
N LEU A 88 13.21 10.28 4.91
CA LEU A 88 14.52 9.65 4.85
C LEU A 88 14.37 8.35 4.06
N LEU A 89 14.74 8.39 2.78
CA LEU A 89 14.48 7.32 1.82
C LEU A 89 15.78 6.67 1.39
N ARG A 90 15.75 5.37 1.15
CA ARG A 90 16.93 4.58 0.79
C ARG A 90 16.60 3.64 -0.35
N ASN A 91 17.45 3.62 -1.38
CA ASN A 91 17.28 2.80 -2.59
C ASN A 91 17.90 1.40 -2.43
N SER A 92 17.91 0.86 -1.20
CA SER A 92 18.41 -0.48 -0.95
C SER A 92 17.85 -1.07 0.34
N ASN A 93 17.54 -2.36 0.32
CA ASN A 93 17.12 -3.16 1.46
C ASN A 93 18.31 -3.47 2.40
N SER A 94 18.90 -2.41 2.95
CA SER A 94 20.08 -2.45 3.81
C SER A 94 20.09 -1.29 4.80
N GLY A 95 20.96 -1.35 5.81
CA GLY A 95 21.24 -0.18 6.64
C GLY A 95 22.17 0.82 5.97
N GLY A 96 22.23 2.04 6.52
CA GLY A 96 23.09 3.11 5.99
C GLY A 96 22.42 4.48 6.05
N PRO A 97 23.09 5.52 5.53
CA PRO A 97 22.48 6.85 5.37
C PRO A 97 21.31 6.81 4.37
N ALA A 98 20.42 7.79 4.44
CA ALA A 98 19.39 7.97 3.42
C ALA A 98 20.02 8.45 2.10
N ASP A 99 19.50 7.97 0.98
CA ASP A 99 19.86 8.44 -0.37
C ASP A 99 19.10 9.73 -0.71
N TYR A 100 17.86 9.87 -0.21
CA TYR A 100 17.08 11.10 -0.26
C TYR A 100 16.72 11.59 1.14
N SER A 101 16.83 12.90 1.35
CA SER A 101 16.49 13.54 2.62
C SER A 101 15.89 14.91 2.39
N PHE A 102 14.61 15.07 2.73
CA PHE A 102 13.89 16.34 2.53
C PHE A 102 12.70 16.46 3.51
N PHE A 103 12.12 17.65 3.59
CA PHE A 103 10.92 17.90 4.39
C PHE A 103 9.69 18.01 3.49
N TYR A 104 8.60 17.35 3.83
CA TYR A 104 7.36 17.40 3.07
C TYR A 104 6.14 17.03 3.92
N GLY A 105 5.13 17.90 3.94
CA GLY A 105 3.94 17.77 4.78
C GLY A 105 4.01 18.56 6.09
N ARG A 106 2.99 18.35 6.92
CA ARG A 106 2.79 18.87 8.28
C ARG A 106 2.91 17.73 9.30
N SER A 107 2.97 18.07 10.58
CA SER A 107 3.17 17.12 11.68
C SER A 107 2.04 16.11 11.87
N ASP A 108 0.84 16.47 11.42
CA ASP A 108 -0.42 15.74 11.53
C ASP A 108 -0.83 15.06 10.21
N ASP A 109 -0.06 15.25 9.13
CA ASP A 109 -0.34 14.57 7.87
C ASP A 109 0.14 13.10 7.94
N THR A 110 -0.62 12.20 7.34
CA THR A 110 -0.20 10.79 7.14
C THR A 110 0.60 10.67 5.85
N ALA A 111 1.77 10.05 5.89
CA ALA A 111 2.59 9.86 4.70
C ALA A 111 2.16 8.62 3.91
N VAL A 112 2.20 8.72 2.59
CA VAL A 112 1.91 7.63 1.64
C VAL A 112 2.89 7.69 0.47
N CYS A 113 2.99 6.65 -0.34
CA CYS A 113 3.79 6.67 -1.55
C CYS A 113 3.17 5.79 -2.63
N GLY A 114 3.41 6.16 -3.89
CA GLY A 114 2.87 5.45 -5.05
C GLY A 114 3.34 6.08 -6.37
N ASP A 115 3.14 5.37 -7.48
CA ASP A 115 3.37 5.82 -8.84
C ASP A 115 2.14 6.58 -9.36
N TRP A 116 2.07 7.86 -9.01
CA TRP A 116 0.93 8.72 -9.31
C TRP A 116 0.81 9.10 -10.80
N ASN A 117 1.88 8.92 -11.58
CA ASN A 117 2.00 9.39 -12.96
C ASN A 117 2.39 8.28 -13.96
N GLY A 118 2.49 7.03 -13.51
CA GLY A 118 2.70 5.83 -14.30
C GLY A 118 4.07 5.79 -14.97
N ASP A 119 5.08 6.35 -14.32
CA ASP A 119 6.45 6.33 -14.84
C ASP A 119 7.33 5.22 -14.23
N GLY A 120 6.74 4.41 -13.34
CA GLY A 120 7.37 3.32 -12.61
C GLY A 120 8.07 3.78 -11.32
N GLN A 121 8.25 5.08 -11.08
CA GLN A 121 8.85 5.59 -9.84
C GLN A 121 7.76 5.93 -8.82
N GLN A 122 7.79 5.26 -7.67
CA GLN A 122 6.92 5.62 -6.56
C GLN A 122 7.45 6.85 -5.83
N THR A 123 6.58 7.83 -5.63
CA THR A 123 6.94 9.14 -5.09
C THR A 123 6.08 9.54 -3.89
N PRO A 124 6.51 10.49 -3.05
CA PRO A 124 5.82 10.85 -1.81
C PRO A 124 4.42 11.42 -2.05
N GLY A 125 3.50 11.10 -1.14
CA GLY A 125 2.25 11.81 -0.92
C GLY A 125 2.03 12.03 0.57
N ILE A 126 1.18 13.00 0.90
CA ILE A 126 0.64 13.16 2.24
C ILE A 126 -0.88 13.23 2.20
N VAL A 127 -1.53 12.79 3.28
CA VAL A 127 -2.97 12.84 3.46
C VAL A 127 -3.26 13.63 4.72
N ARG A 128 -4.09 14.66 4.57
CA ARG A 128 -4.50 15.53 5.66
C ARG A 128 -5.97 15.33 5.97
N GLU A 129 -6.26 14.95 7.21
CA GLU A 129 -7.62 14.99 7.72
C GLU A 129 -8.02 16.44 7.99
N LEU A 130 -9.20 16.84 7.50
CA LEU A 130 -9.79 18.15 7.72
C LEU A 130 -10.77 18.12 8.89
N ASP A 131 -11.13 19.29 9.42
CA ASP A 131 -12.00 19.42 10.60
C ASP A 131 -13.41 18.79 10.43
N ASP A 132 -13.85 18.58 9.18
CA ASP A 132 -15.12 17.93 8.85
C ASP A 132 -15.01 16.41 8.61
N GLY A 133 -13.83 15.84 8.88
CA GLY A 133 -13.50 14.42 8.71
C GLY A 133 -13.17 14.03 7.28
N THR A 134 -13.14 14.96 6.32
CA THR A 134 -12.72 14.68 4.94
C THR A 134 -11.20 14.59 4.82
N TYR A 135 -10.71 13.87 3.82
CA TYR A 135 -9.27 13.71 3.58
C TYR A 135 -8.83 14.48 2.33
N GLU A 136 -7.88 15.41 2.52
CA GLU A 136 -7.20 16.15 1.47
C GLU A 136 -5.86 15.47 1.14
N TRP A 137 -5.74 14.97 -0.09
CA TRP A 137 -4.57 14.29 -0.61
C TRP A 137 -3.64 15.29 -1.30
N HIS A 138 -2.35 15.24 -0.98
CA HIS A 138 -1.28 16.01 -1.63
C HIS A 138 -0.26 15.03 -2.18
N LEU A 139 -0.29 14.78 -3.47
CA LEU A 139 0.60 13.83 -4.14
C LEU A 139 1.72 14.61 -4.85
N SER A 140 2.96 14.16 -4.74
CA SER A 140 4.13 14.79 -5.36
C SER A 140 4.73 13.87 -6.40
N TYR A 141 5.01 14.35 -7.62
CA TYR A 141 5.71 13.59 -8.67
C TYR A 141 7.24 13.60 -8.51
N ARG A 142 7.76 13.90 -7.31
CA ARG A 142 9.20 14.08 -7.07
C ARG A 142 9.63 13.63 -5.69
N LEU A 143 10.86 13.11 -5.62
CA LEU A 143 11.61 12.81 -4.39
C LEU A 143 12.24 14.09 -3.79
N SER A 144 11.43 15.12 -3.59
CA SER A 144 11.88 16.40 -3.05
C SER A 144 10.77 17.06 -2.25
N GLY A 145 11.17 17.90 -1.28
CA GLY A 145 10.23 18.80 -0.62
C GLY A 145 9.68 19.85 -1.58
N GLY A 146 8.58 20.47 -1.19
CA GLY A 146 7.85 21.46 -1.99
C GLY A 146 6.36 21.37 -1.72
N SER A 147 5.57 22.28 -2.29
CA SER A 147 4.11 22.19 -2.23
C SER A 147 3.61 21.32 -3.37
N ALA A 148 2.72 20.35 -3.11
CA ALA A 148 2.17 19.47 -4.15
C ALA A 148 1.59 20.24 -5.34
N GLY A 149 0.91 21.37 -5.11
CA GLY A 149 0.36 22.20 -6.19
C GLY A 149 1.38 22.75 -7.20
N GLU A 150 2.69 22.69 -6.91
CA GLU A 150 3.75 23.06 -7.86
C GLU A 150 4.37 21.87 -8.61
N ILE A 151 4.28 20.66 -8.06
CA ILE A 151 5.05 19.49 -8.51
C ILE A 151 4.21 18.20 -8.57
N GLY A 152 2.88 18.32 -8.48
CA GLY A 152 1.98 17.24 -8.11
C GLY A 152 0.50 17.65 -8.19
N VAL A 153 -0.35 16.95 -7.44
CA VAL A 153 -1.81 17.20 -7.40
C VAL A 153 -2.33 17.30 -5.97
N VAL A 154 -3.38 18.09 -5.79
CA VAL A 154 -4.11 18.24 -4.53
C VAL A 154 -5.59 18.09 -4.78
N PHE A 155 -6.27 17.23 -4.02
CA PHE A 155 -7.70 16.98 -4.15
C PHE A 155 -8.26 16.33 -2.87
N GLU A 156 -9.58 16.39 -2.70
CA GLU A 156 -10.27 15.72 -1.60
C GLU A 156 -10.81 14.37 -2.06
N PHE A 157 -10.64 13.34 -1.24
CA PHE A 157 -11.28 12.03 -1.44
C PHE A 157 -11.42 11.28 -0.12
N GLY A 158 -12.64 10.80 0.13
CA GLY A 158 -13.00 10.04 1.32
C GLY A 158 -13.24 10.90 2.55
N GLN A 159 -13.99 10.33 3.49
CA GLN A 159 -14.38 10.98 4.74
C GLN A 159 -14.49 9.90 5.81
N ASP A 160 -14.09 10.19 7.05
CA ASP A 160 -14.44 9.35 8.20
C ASP A 160 -15.97 9.39 8.40
N GLN A 161 -16.66 8.33 7.98
CA GLN A 161 -18.13 8.28 8.04
C GLN A 161 -18.63 7.90 9.44
N TYR A 162 -17.77 7.37 10.31
CA TYR A 162 -18.14 6.85 11.62
C TYR A 162 -17.18 7.31 12.73
N PRO A 163 -17.03 8.63 12.92
CA PRO A 163 -16.08 9.17 13.89
C PRO A 163 -16.42 8.71 15.32
N GLY A 164 -15.40 8.31 16.07
CA GLY A 164 -15.52 7.95 17.49
C GLY A 164 -15.26 6.48 17.79
N ASP A 165 -16.32 5.68 17.94
CA ASP A 165 -16.26 4.33 18.55
C ASP A 165 -15.69 3.24 17.63
N LEU A 166 -15.47 3.54 16.34
CA LEU A 166 -14.87 2.64 15.36
C LEU A 166 -13.42 3.02 15.07
N PRO A 167 -12.59 2.09 14.55
CA PRO A 167 -11.26 2.43 14.07
C PRO A 167 -11.28 3.63 13.13
N PRO A 168 -10.35 4.59 13.31
CA PRO A 168 -10.28 5.75 12.46
C PRO A 168 -10.00 5.34 11.01
N ALA A 169 -10.47 6.16 10.08
CA ALA A 169 -10.16 6.00 8.68
C ALA A 169 -8.64 6.03 8.44
N SER A 170 -8.17 5.11 7.61
CA SER A 170 -6.77 4.93 7.22
C SER A 170 -6.64 5.12 5.72
N PRO A 171 -5.76 6.02 5.24
CA PRO A 171 -5.49 6.13 3.82
C PRO A 171 -4.73 4.91 3.32
N VAL A 172 -5.12 4.45 2.15
CA VAL A 172 -4.47 3.34 1.43
C VAL A 172 -4.20 3.74 -0.01
N VAL A 173 -3.21 3.11 -0.62
CA VAL A 173 -2.72 3.42 -1.97
C VAL A 173 -2.48 2.11 -2.70
N GLY A 174 -2.85 2.10 -3.98
CA GLY A 174 -2.61 0.97 -4.88
C GLY A 174 -3.20 1.18 -6.27
N ASP A 175 -2.82 0.29 -7.18
CA ASP A 175 -3.37 0.16 -8.52
C ASP A 175 -4.61 -0.75 -8.51
N TRP A 176 -5.76 -0.18 -8.13
CA TRP A 176 -6.99 -0.97 -7.98
C TRP A 176 -7.58 -1.47 -9.31
N ASN A 177 -7.05 -1.10 -10.46
CA ASN A 177 -7.58 -1.52 -11.77
C ASN A 177 -6.54 -2.12 -12.72
N GLY A 178 -5.30 -2.32 -12.26
CA GLY A 178 -4.22 -2.98 -12.98
C GLY A 178 -3.72 -2.18 -14.19
N ASN A 179 -3.78 -0.84 -14.14
CA ASN A 179 -3.34 0.01 -15.26
C ASN A 179 -1.87 0.46 -15.17
N GLY A 180 -1.17 0.11 -14.10
CA GLY A 180 0.20 0.49 -13.77
C GLY A 180 0.34 1.82 -13.02
N TYR A 181 -0.76 2.42 -12.54
CA TYR A 181 -0.76 3.68 -11.80
C TYR A 181 -1.33 3.47 -10.40
N ASP A 182 -0.63 3.98 -9.39
CA ASP A 182 -1.17 4.01 -8.04
C ASP A 182 -2.23 5.11 -7.91
N SER A 183 -3.28 4.80 -7.17
CA SER A 183 -4.37 5.70 -6.85
C SER A 183 -4.75 5.57 -5.37
N VAL A 184 -5.90 6.11 -4.97
CA VAL A 184 -6.15 6.40 -3.54
C VAL A 184 -7.35 5.65 -3.00
N GLY A 185 -7.35 5.43 -1.69
CA GLY A 185 -8.43 4.77 -0.96
C GLY A 185 -8.51 5.25 0.48
N ILE A 186 -9.70 5.14 1.09
CA ILE A 186 -9.88 5.24 2.54
C ILE A 186 -10.48 3.92 3.04
N VAL A 187 -9.93 3.41 4.13
CA VAL A 187 -10.44 2.23 4.83
C VAL A 187 -10.80 2.59 6.25
N GLN A 188 -12.00 2.24 6.70
CA GLN A 188 -12.49 2.61 8.03
C GLN A 188 -13.28 1.47 8.67
N GLY A 189 -13.47 1.53 9.98
CA GLY A 189 -14.39 0.60 10.65
C GLY A 189 -15.83 0.80 10.19
N HIS A 190 -16.55 -0.31 10.00
CA HIS A 190 -17.96 -0.32 9.66
C HIS A 190 -18.81 -0.82 10.84
N PRO A 191 -20.05 -0.31 11.06
CA PRO A 191 -20.92 -0.74 12.16
C PRO A 191 -21.24 -2.23 12.23
N ASP A 192 -21.11 -2.95 11.12
CA ASP A 192 -21.29 -4.41 11.08
C ASP A 192 -20.09 -5.19 11.66
N GLY A 193 -19.05 -4.49 12.10
CA GLY A 193 -17.84 -5.10 12.63
C GLY A 193 -16.91 -5.63 11.55
N GLU A 194 -16.82 -4.91 10.44
CA GLU A 194 -15.92 -5.21 9.34
C GLU A 194 -15.21 -3.91 8.90
N MET A 195 -14.30 -3.98 7.92
CA MET A 195 -13.69 -2.78 7.36
C MET A 195 -14.39 -2.39 6.06
N GLN A 196 -14.81 -1.14 5.96
CA GLN A 196 -15.31 -0.56 4.72
C GLN A 196 -14.15 0.00 3.92
N TRP A 197 -14.05 -0.39 2.66
CA TRP A 197 -13.05 0.02 1.70
C TRP A 197 -13.72 0.91 0.65
N GLN A 198 -13.28 2.16 0.57
CA GLN A 198 -13.70 3.11 -0.45
C GLN A 198 -12.49 3.47 -1.30
N LEU A 199 -12.43 2.91 -2.51
CA LEU A 199 -11.27 2.99 -3.40
C LEU A 199 -11.63 3.78 -4.66
N ARG A 200 -10.66 4.54 -5.16
CA ARG A 200 -10.84 5.41 -6.32
C ARG A 200 -9.70 5.25 -7.31
N ASN A 201 -10.06 4.94 -8.55
CA ASN A 201 -9.18 4.75 -9.70
C ASN A 201 -8.72 6.08 -10.33
N ALA A 202 -8.54 7.12 -9.51
CA ALA A 202 -8.16 8.44 -9.97
C ALA A 202 -7.54 9.28 -8.85
N THR A 203 -6.61 10.15 -9.22
CA THR A 203 -5.98 11.13 -8.34
C THR A 203 -6.66 12.51 -8.45
N VAL A 204 -8.00 12.50 -8.40
CA VAL A 204 -8.87 13.69 -8.46
C VAL A 204 -10.07 13.48 -7.55
N ALA A 205 -10.77 14.54 -7.14
CA ALA A 205 -11.97 14.40 -6.31
C ALA A 205 -13.11 13.65 -7.01
N GLY A 206 -13.97 12.97 -6.24
CA GLY A 206 -15.18 12.30 -6.71
C GLY A 206 -15.56 11.07 -5.87
N GLU A 207 -16.64 10.39 -6.28
CA GLU A 207 -17.15 9.18 -5.61
C GLU A 207 -16.17 8.00 -5.71
N PRO A 208 -16.19 7.04 -4.77
CA PRO A 208 -15.41 5.81 -4.91
C PRO A 208 -15.85 5.02 -6.16
N ASP A 209 -14.88 4.42 -6.84
CA ASP A 209 -15.13 3.44 -7.91
C ASP A 209 -15.44 2.05 -7.32
N PHE A 210 -14.88 1.76 -6.15
CA PHE A 210 -15.19 0.57 -5.36
C PHE A 210 -15.63 0.99 -3.95
N ASP A 211 -16.79 0.50 -3.51
CA ASP A 211 -17.30 0.66 -2.14
C ASP A 211 -17.80 -0.69 -1.68
N PHE A 212 -17.06 -1.33 -0.77
CA PHE A 212 -17.37 -2.65 -0.28
C PHE A 212 -16.88 -2.84 1.15
N VAL A 213 -17.40 -3.87 1.80
CA VAL A 213 -16.97 -4.27 3.13
C VAL A 213 -16.18 -5.56 3.02
N TYR A 214 -14.99 -5.59 3.61
CA TYR A 214 -14.11 -6.75 3.65
C TYR A 214 -13.52 -6.90 5.04
N TYR A 215 -13.95 -7.95 5.74
CA TYR A 215 -13.31 -8.63 6.87
C TYR A 215 -14.24 -9.76 7.34
N ASP A 216 -13.74 -10.98 7.53
CA ASP A 216 -14.56 -12.20 7.72
C ASP A 216 -15.19 -12.31 9.11
N ARG A 217 -16.54 -12.19 9.16
CA ARG A 217 -17.51 -12.58 10.21
C ARG A 217 -16.93 -13.20 11.48
N GLY A 218 -16.35 -12.37 12.34
CA GLY A 218 -15.66 -12.83 13.53
C GLY A 218 -15.61 -11.81 14.65
N VAL A 219 -16.77 -11.20 14.98
CA VAL A 219 -17.08 -10.61 16.30
C VAL A 219 -16.07 -9.57 16.78
N TRP A 220 -16.32 -8.30 16.50
CA TRP A 220 -15.93 -7.24 17.43
C TRP A 220 -16.64 -7.53 18.75
N GLY A 221 -15.95 -8.11 19.72
CA GLY A 221 -16.59 -8.55 20.96
C GLY A 221 -15.66 -8.89 22.12
N ASP A 222 -14.34 -8.87 21.93
CA ASP A 222 -13.45 -8.38 22.97
C ASP A 222 -12.55 -7.29 22.38
N HIS A 223 -12.34 -6.20 23.11
CA HIS A 223 -11.61 -5.02 22.64
C HIS A 223 -10.08 -5.26 22.59
N LEU A 224 -9.63 -6.49 22.27
CA LEU A 224 -8.23 -6.93 22.33
C LEU A 224 -7.64 -7.25 20.95
N GLU A 225 -8.39 -7.07 19.87
CA GLU A 225 -7.92 -7.32 18.50
C GLU A 225 -7.60 -6.01 17.77
N ILE A 226 -6.45 -5.99 17.08
CA ILE A 226 -6.02 -4.88 16.24
C ILE A 226 -6.24 -5.32 14.78
N HIS A 227 -6.94 -4.50 14.01
CA HIS A 227 -7.15 -4.69 12.58
C HIS A 227 -6.42 -3.60 11.82
N ILE A 228 -5.48 -3.98 10.95
CA ILE A 228 -4.67 -3.05 10.15
C ILE A 228 -4.96 -3.31 8.68
N PRO A 229 -5.45 -2.32 7.91
CA PRO A 229 -5.60 -2.50 6.48
C PRO A 229 -4.22 -2.58 5.82
N ILE A 230 -4.11 -3.43 4.80
CA ILE A 230 -2.91 -3.59 3.98
C ILE A 230 -3.31 -3.81 2.53
N VAL A 231 -2.46 -3.42 1.59
CA VAL A 231 -2.72 -3.45 0.15
C VAL A 231 -1.57 -4.11 -0.57
N GLY A 232 -1.86 -4.82 -1.65
CA GLY A 232 -0.85 -5.29 -2.58
C GLY A 232 -1.43 -6.23 -3.64
N ASP A 233 -0.69 -6.38 -4.72
CA ASP A 233 -0.91 -7.38 -5.77
C ASP A 233 -0.57 -8.78 -5.26
N TRP A 234 -1.52 -9.44 -4.60
CA TRP A 234 -1.27 -10.72 -3.93
C TRP A 234 -1.11 -11.91 -4.88
N ASN A 235 -1.54 -11.79 -6.14
CA ASN A 235 -1.53 -12.88 -7.11
C ASN A 235 -0.57 -12.64 -8.30
N GLY A 236 0.06 -11.46 -8.37
CA GLY A 236 1.00 -11.08 -9.42
C GLY A 236 0.34 -10.70 -10.74
N ASP A 237 -0.92 -10.26 -10.73
CA ASP A 237 -1.65 -9.86 -11.94
C ASP A 237 -1.59 -8.36 -12.26
N GLY A 238 -0.95 -7.58 -11.39
CA GLY A 238 -0.79 -6.14 -11.48
C GLY A 238 -1.93 -5.33 -10.85
N GLN A 239 -3.00 -5.97 -10.38
CA GLN A 239 -4.08 -5.31 -9.65
C GLN A 239 -3.89 -5.46 -8.15
N ASP A 240 -3.92 -4.34 -7.43
CA ASP A 240 -3.81 -4.35 -5.97
C ASP A 240 -5.13 -4.76 -5.30
N GLY A 241 -5.04 -5.71 -4.38
CA GLY A 241 -6.16 -6.24 -3.61
C GLY A 241 -6.14 -5.83 -2.14
N PRO A 242 -7.30 -5.85 -1.45
CA PRO A 242 -7.41 -5.50 -0.05
C PRO A 242 -6.90 -6.62 0.88
N GLY A 243 -6.40 -6.24 2.04
CA GLY A 243 -5.96 -7.15 3.08
C GLY A 243 -6.23 -6.59 4.47
N VAL A 244 -6.42 -7.49 5.44
CA VAL A 244 -6.52 -7.13 6.85
C VAL A 244 -5.52 -7.96 7.65
N ILE A 245 -4.69 -7.27 8.42
CA ILE A 245 -3.86 -7.89 9.44
C ILE A 245 -4.63 -7.90 10.75
N ARG A 246 -4.90 -9.11 11.24
CA ARG A 246 -5.52 -9.33 12.54
C ARG A 246 -4.44 -9.65 13.57
N GLY A 247 -4.22 -8.72 14.49
CA GLY A 247 -3.40 -8.91 15.68
C GLY A 247 -4.24 -9.38 16.86
N VAL A 248 -3.78 -10.42 17.56
CA VAL A 248 -4.35 -10.87 18.84
C VAL A 248 -3.20 -10.90 19.86
N ASP A 249 -3.44 -10.44 21.09
CA ASP A 249 -2.45 -10.42 22.15
C ASP A 249 -1.74 -11.78 22.31
N GLY A 250 -0.40 -11.75 22.27
CA GLY A 250 0.44 -12.94 22.45
C GLY A 250 0.47 -13.92 21.26
N ALA A 251 -0.23 -13.64 20.16
CA ALA A 251 -0.19 -14.44 18.93
C ALA A 251 0.56 -13.71 17.80
N ASN A 252 1.06 -14.48 16.83
CA ASN A 252 1.57 -13.90 15.58
C ASN A 252 0.40 -13.31 14.77
N PRO A 253 0.56 -12.14 14.12
CA PRO A 253 -0.49 -11.54 13.32
C PRO A 253 -0.95 -12.49 12.21
N GLN A 254 -2.25 -12.51 11.97
CA GLN A 254 -2.86 -13.25 10.87
C GLN A 254 -3.08 -12.30 9.69
N TRP A 255 -2.59 -12.70 8.52
CA TRP A 255 -2.75 -12.00 7.26
C TRP A 255 -3.95 -12.61 6.55
N LEU A 256 -4.97 -11.80 6.26
CA LEU A 256 -6.17 -12.20 5.52
C LEU A 256 -6.24 -11.32 4.27
N LEU A 257 -5.80 -11.87 3.14
CA LEU A 257 -5.59 -11.10 1.91
C LEU A 257 -6.54 -11.60 0.83
N ARG A 258 -7.01 -10.67 0.00
CA ARG A 258 -7.96 -10.92 -1.06
C ARG A 258 -7.43 -10.29 -2.34
N ASP A 259 -7.42 -11.07 -3.41
CA ASP A 259 -6.80 -10.67 -4.68
C ASP A 259 -7.59 -9.52 -5.33
N GLU A 260 -8.92 -9.60 -5.27
CA GLU A 260 -9.82 -8.68 -5.96
C GLU A 260 -10.34 -7.57 -5.04
N PRO A 261 -10.41 -6.29 -5.48
CA PRO A 261 -10.99 -5.17 -4.72
C PRO A 261 -12.51 -5.29 -4.59
N SER A 262 -12.93 -6.23 -3.73
CA SER A 262 -14.31 -6.65 -3.56
C SER A 262 -14.54 -7.24 -2.18
N ALA A 263 -15.81 -7.33 -1.76
CA ALA A 263 -16.19 -8.12 -0.59
C ALA A 263 -15.94 -9.62 -0.83
N GLY A 264 -15.83 -10.39 0.25
CA GLY A 264 -15.71 -11.85 0.17
C GLY A 264 -14.78 -12.44 1.24
N SER A 265 -14.50 -13.74 1.12
CA SER A 265 -13.48 -14.40 1.92
C SER A 265 -12.08 -14.02 1.45
N ALA A 266 -11.10 -14.13 2.36
CA ALA A 266 -9.69 -14.07 2.00
C ALA A 266 -9.31 -15.22 1.03
N ASP A 267 -8.51 -14.90 0.03
CA ASP A 267 -7.90 -15.86 -0.89
C ASP A 267 -6.60 -16.42 -0.28
N HIS A 268 -5.89 -15.61 0.50
CA HIS A 268 -4.66 -15.99 1.20
C HIS A 268 -4.80 -15.80 2.70
N VAL A 269 -4.47 -16.85 3.47
CA VAL A 269 -4.49 -16.82 4.93
C VAL A 269 -3.22 -17.45 5.50
N PHE A 270 -2.43 -16.64 6.20
CA PHE A 270 -1.22 -17.12 6.88
C PHE A 270 -0.89 -16.27 8.12
N ARG A 271 0.21 -16.60 8.82
CA ARG A 271 0.71 -15.82 9.95
C ARG A 271 2.16 -15.42 9.74
N PHE A 272 2.47 -14.14 9.90
CA PHE A 272 3.81 -13.59 9.77
C PHE A 272 3.98 -12.39 10.70
N GLY A 273 5.17 -12.25 11.29
CA GLY A 273 5.46 -11.23 12.31
C GLY A 273 5.11 -11.66 13.74
N ARG A 274 5.13 -10.70 14.65
CA ARG A 274 4.79 -10.80 16.08
C ARG A 274 3.87 -9.63 16.46
N HIS A 275 3.24 -9.76 17.63
CA HIS A 275 2.46 -8.67 18.23
C HIS A 275 3.29 -7.38 18.31
N LEU A 276 2.68 -6.25 17.91
CA LEU A 276 3.28 -4.89 17.78
C LEU A 276 4.32 -4.68 16.67
N ASP A 277 4.61 -5.68 15.85
CA ASP A 277 5.35 -5.41 14.62
C ASP A 277 4.49 -4.53 13.69
N ILE A 278 5.11 -3.53 13.05
CA ILE A 278 4.46 -2.76 11.98
C ILE A 278 4.38 -3.64 10.74
N THR A 279 3.22 -3.76 10.12
CA THR A 279 3.03 -4.59 8.92
C THR A 279 3.04 -3.76 7.65
N LEU A 280 3.75 -4.23 6.63
CA LEU A 280 3.89 -3.61 5.32
C LEU A 280 3.82 -4.69 4.23
N SER A 281 3.44 -4.32 3.02
CA SER A 281 3.66 -5.13 1.82
C SER A 281 4.91 -4.65 1.11
N TRP A 282 5.52 -5.53 0.31
CA TRP A 282 6.64 -5.15 -0.54
C TRP A 282 6.75 -6.02 -1.79
N ARG A 283 7.42 -5.49 -2.81
CA ARG A 283 7.78 -6.14 -4.06
C ARG A 283 9.28 -6.08 -4.32
#